data_AF-A0ABD5T162-F1
#
_entry.id   AF-A0ABD5T162-F1
#
_cell.length_a   1.000
_cell.length_b   1.000
_cell.length_c   1.000
_cell.angle_alpha   90.00
_cell.angle_beta   90.00
_cell.angle_gamma   90.00
#
_symmetry.space_group_name_H-M   'P 1'
#
loop_
_entity.id
_entity.type
_entity.pdbx_description
1 polymer ?
#
loop_
_entity_poly.entity_id
_entity_poly.type
_entity_poly.pdbx_seq_one_letter_code
_entity_poly.pdbx_strand_id
1 'polypeptide(L)'
;DAMLLVGGLALVLVSGHFMVEAASAIARAGGVSDWVIGGTIVAAGTSTPELAVSLVAMRQGHVGMSVGNVVGSNVFNVLGILGIAAMLQPLAVGEAAIESLLWLTVLTVLMVAALWSGRRLSRSEGVLFVCSELARWVLGLLRIFG
;
A
#
# COMPACT_ATOMS: atom_id res chain seq x y z
N ASP A 1 5.46 28.78 4.19
CA ASP A 1 4.76 27.67 3.51
C ASP A 1 5.68 26.58 2.98
N ALA A 2 6.62 26.87 2.07
CA ALA A 2 7.53 25.84 1.53
C ALA A 2 8.37 25.11 2.60
N MET A 3 8.90 25.83 3.61
CA MET A 3 9.66 25.21 4.70
C MET A 3 8.81 24.28 5.58
N LEU A 4 7.55 24.64 5.83
CA LEU A 4 6.63 23.80 6.61
C LEU A 4 6.22 22.55 5.81
N LEU A 5 6.02 22.71 4.49
CA LEU A 5 5.75 21.59 3.59
C LEU A 5 6.92 20.60 3.57
N VAL A 6 8.13 21.09 3.32
CA VAL A 6 9.34 20.24 3.25
C VAL A 6 9.63 19.60 4.61
N GLY A 7 9.54 20.36 5.70
CA GLY A 7 9.75 19.84 7.05
C GLY A 7 8.71 18.80 7.46
N GLY A 8 7.43 19.04 7.17
CA GLY A 8 6.35 18.10 7.43
C GLY A 8 6.47 16.82 6.61
N LEU A 9 6.80 16.94 5.32
CA LEU A 9 7.03 15.79 4.45
C LEU A 9 8.23 14.96 4.93
N ALA A 10 9.35 15.61 5.25
CA ALA A 10 10.54 14.94 5.78
C ALA A 10 10.22 14.19 7.09
N LEU A 11 9.47 14.82 8.00
CA LEU A 11 9.07 14.20 9.26
C LEU A 11 8.23 12.94 9.04
N VAL A 12 7.24 13.00 8.13
CA VAL A 12 6.37 11.86 7.82
C VAL A 12 7.16 10.72 7.15
N LEU A 13 8.05 11.03 6.20
CA LEU A 13 8.86 10.02 5.51
C LEU A 13 9.86 9.34 6.45
N VAL A 14 10.58 10.13 7.26
CA VAL A 14 11.61 9.61 8.17
C VAL A 14 10.97 8.81 9.31
N SER A 15 9.88 9.29 9.90
CA SER A 15 9.17 8.55 10.94
C SER A 15 8.57 7.25 10.42
N GLY A 16 7.99 7.26 9.21
CA GLY A 16 7.50 6.05 8.54
C GLY A 16 8.61 5.03 8.32
N HIS A 17 9.79 5.47 7.86
CA HIS A 17 10.95 4.60 7.66
C HIS A 17 11.39 3.89 8.95
N PHE A 18 11.60 4.66 10.03
CA PHE A 18 12.00 4.07 11.33
C PHE A 18 10.93 3.15 11.91
N MET A 19 9.65 3.49 11.73
CA MET A 19 8.54 2.63 12.16
C MET A 19 8.56 1.28 11.41
N VAL A 20 8.73 1.30 10.08
CA VAL A 20 8.81 0.08 9.26
C VAL A 20 10.01 -0.76 9.67
N GLU A 21 11.17 -0.16 9.86
CA GLU A 21 12.40 -0.86 10.22
C GLU A 21 12.27 -1.54 11.59
N ALA A 22 11.83 -0.81 12.60
CA ALA A 22 11.65 -1.32 13.96
C ALA A 22 10.58 -2.43 14.00
N ALA A 23 9.42 -2.22 13.36
CA ALA A 23 8.36 -3.22 13.30
C ALA A 23 8.80 -4.49 12.55
N SER A 24 9.54 -4.32 11.45
CA SER A 24 10.08 -5.45 10.69
C SER A 24 11.12 -6.23 11.48
N ALA A 25 11.97 -5.56 12.27
CA ALA A 25 12.94 -6.20 13.15
C ALA A 25 12.25 -7.04 14.24
N ILE A 26 11.19 -6.51 14.86
CA ILE A 26 10.39 -7.24 15.86
C ILE A 26 9.72 -8.46 15.22
N ALA A 27 9.11 -8.30 14.05
CA ALA A 27 8.45 -9.40 13.34
C ALA A 27 9.43 -10.51 12.94
N ARG A 28 10.61 -10.15 12.43
CA ARG A 28 11.69 -11.11 12.14
C ARG A 28 12.13 -11.86 13.39
N ALA A 29 12.30 -11.16 14.52
CA ALA A 29 12.66 -11.79 15.80
C ALA A 29 11.56 -12.75 16.30
N GLY A 30 10.30 -12.50 15.93
CA GLY A 30 9.16 -13.39 16.19
C GLY A 30 9.01 -14.55 15.20
N GLY A 31 9.93 -14.74 14.25
CA GLY A 31 9.90 -15.82 13.27
C GLY A 31 8.99 -15.58 12.06
N VAL A 32 8.50 -14.36 11.87
CA VAL A 32 7.69 -14.00 10.70
C VAL A 32 8.59 -13.91 9.46
N SER A 33 8.16 -14.52 8.35
CA SER A 33 8.93 -14.52 7.10
C SER A 33 9.02 -13.14 6.44
N ASP A 34 10.12 -12.87 5.75
CA ASP A 34 10.31 -11.61 5.01
C ASP A 34 9.22 -11.35 3.97
N TRP A 35 8.64 -12.41 3.39
CA TRP A 35 7.49 -12.30 2.48
C TRP A 35 6.28 -11.65 3.15
N VAL A 36 5.92 -12.11 4.35
CA VAL A 36 4.78 -11.59 5.10
C VAL A 36 5.08 -10.18 5.59
N ILE A 37 6.29 -9.94 6.10
CA ILE A 37 6.73 -8.61 6.54
C ILE A 37 6.65 -7.62 5.39
N GLY A 38 7.15 -7.99 4.21
CA GLY A 38 7.04 -7.20 2.98
C GLY A 38 5.59 -6.91 2.60
N GLY A 39 4.75 -7.94 2.58
CA GLY A 39 3.34 -7.84 2.19
C GLY A 39 2.41 -7.15 3.20
N THR A 40 2.88 -6.89 4.43
CA THR A 40 2.08 -6.30 5.50
C THR A 40 2.74 -5.05 6.09
N ILE A 41 3.78 -5.21 6.92
CA ILE A 41 4.42 -4.12 7.67
C ILE A 41 5.05 -3.11 6.72
N VAL A 42 5.87 -3.57 5.77
CA VAL A 42 6.55 -2.69 4.81
C VAL A 42 5.50 -2.02 3.93
N ALA A 43 4.60 -2.79 3.31
CA ALA A 43 3.54 -2.25 2.46
C ALA A 43 2.66 -1.21 3.17
N ALA A 44 2.25 -1.46 4.41
CA ALA A 44 1.43 -0.55 5.21
C ALA A 44 2.21 0.72 5.58
N GLY A 45 3.43 0.57 6.08
CA GLY A 45 4.22 1.68 6.57
C GLY A 45 4.71 2.60 5.45
N THR A 46 5.08 2.06 4.28
CA THR A 46 5.45 2.89 3.13
C THR A 46 4.26 3.61 2.52
N SER A 47 3.03 3.11 2.67
CA SER A 47 1.80 3.74 2.16
C SER A 47 1.12 4.67 3.16
N THR A 48 1.63 4.74 4.40
CA THR A 48 1.08 5.59 5.47
C THR A 48 1.19 7.09 5.17
N PRO A 49 2.32 7.60 4.64
CA PRO A 49 2.42 8.99 4.19
C PRO A 49 1.36 9.36 3.15
N GLU A 50 1.14 8.51 2.15
CA GLU A 50 0.19 8.68 1.07
C GLU A 50 -1.23 8.67 1.60
N LEU A 51 -1.54 7.80 2.56
CA LEU A 51 -2.83 7.79 3.24
C LEU A 51 -3.08 9.10 3.98
N ALA A 52 -2.08 9.62 4.69
CA ALA A 52 -2.18 10.88 5.42
C ALA A 52 -2.45 12.06 4.46
N VAL A 53 -1.68 12.16 3.37
CA VAL A 53 -1.87 13.18 2.32
C VAL A 53 -3.25 13.05 1.68
N SER A 54 -3.65 11.83 1.31
CA SER A 54 -4.96 11.55 0.69
C SER A 54 -6.12 11.93 1.60
N LEU A 55 -6.02 11.63 2.90
CA LEU A 55 -7.05 11.95 3.89
C LEU A 55 -7.20 13.45 4.09
N VAL A 56 -6.09 14.18 4.21
CA VAL A 56 -6.10 15.64 4.33
C VAL A 56 -6.70 16.27 3.07
N ALA A 57 -6.28 15.82 1.88
CA ALA A 57 -6.83 16.29 0.61
C ALA A 57 -8.35 16.07 0.52
N MET A 58 -8.85 14.89 0.90
CA MET A 58 -10.30 14.62 0.92
C MET A 58 -11.05 15.53 1.91
N ARG A 59 -10.50 15.75 3.12
CA ARG A 59 -11.11 16.62 4.13
C ARG A 59 -11.23 18.07 3.67
N GLN A 60 -10.34 18.50 2.80
CA GLN A 60 -10.35 19.82 2.18
C GLN A 60 -11.19 19.90 0.90
N GLY A 61 -11.89 18.82 0.50
CA GLY A 61 -12.69 18.77 -0.72
C GLY A 61 -11.90 18.51 -2.00
N HIS A 62 -10.58 18.30 -1.92
CA HIS A 62 -9.69 18.04 -3.06
C HIS A 62 -9.67 16.55 -3.45
N VAL A 63 -10.83 15.98 -3.78
CA VAL A 63 -10.98 14.54 -4.10
C VAL A 63 -10.11 14.13 -5.29
N GLY A 64 -10.01 14.96 -6.33
CA GLY A 64 -9.16 14.67 -7.49
C GLY A 64 -7.67 14.55 -7.14
N MET A 65 -7.18 15.36 -6.19
CA MET A 65 -5.81 15.28 -5.69
C MET A 65 -5.58 13.99 -4.91
N SER A 66 -6.54 13.60 -4.06
CA SER A 66 -6.49 12.35 -3.30
C SER A 66 -6.43 11.13 -4.22
N VAL A 67 -7.29 11.06 -5.24
CA VAL A 67 -7.28 10.00 -6.24
C VAL A 67 -5.98 10.01 -7.05
N GLY A 68 -5.51 11.19 -7.47
CA GLY A 68 -4.24 11.35 -8.17
C GLY A 68 -3.05 10.85 -7.37
N ASN A 69 -3.02 11.11 -6.06
CA ASN A 69 -2.00 10.59 -5.16
C ASN A 69 -2.03 9.06 -5.10
N VAL A 70 -3.19 8.46 -4.81
CA VAL A 70 -3.31 6.99 -4.69
C VAL A 70 -2.96 6.27 -5.99
N VAL A 71 -3.51 6.74 -7.12
CA VAL A 71 -3.27 6.10 -8.43
C VAL A 71 -1.83 6.35 -8.88
N GLY A 72 -1.33 7.58 -8.74
CA GLY A 72 0.01 7.97 -9.14
C GLY A 72 1.09 7.17 -8.39
N SER A 73 0.97 7.03 -7.07
CA SER A 73 1.93 6.26 -6.26
C SER A 73 1.96 4.79 -6.66
N ASN A 74 0.82 4.15 -6.92
CA ASN A 74 0.79 2.75 -7.36
C ASN A 74 1.42 2.57 -8.74
N VAL A 75 1.14 3.47 -9.68
CA VAL A 75 1.77 3.45 -11.01
C VAL A 75 3.28 3.65 -10.90
N PHE A 76 3.74 4.58 -10.05
CA PHE A 76 5.16 4.81 -9.81
C PHE A 76 5.84 3.61 -9.13
N ASN A 77 5.18 2.93 -8.21
CA ASN A 77 5.72 1.73 -7.55
C ASN A 77 5.93 0.59 -8.55
N VAL A 78 4.97 0.36 -9.46
CA VAL A 78 5.06 -0.73 -10.45
C VAL A 78 6.03 -0.39 -11.59
N LEU A 79 5.94 0.82 -12.16
CA LEU A 79 6.74 1.18 -13.34
C LEU A 79 8.11 1.74 -12.96
N GLY A 80 8.16 2.59 -11.95
CA GLY A 80 9.39 3.24 -11.48
C GLY A 80 10.19 2.31 -10.59
N ILE A 81 9.70 2.03 -9.38
CA ILE A 81 10.47 1.28 -8.38
C ILE A 81 10.73 -0.15 -8.84
N LEU A 82 9.68 -0.91 -9.13
CA LEU A 82 9.80 -2.32 -9.53
C LEU A 82 10.49 -2.46 -10.90
N GLY A 83 10.19 -1.58 -11.85
CA GLY A 83 10.84 -1.55 -13.16
C GLY A 83 12.34 -1.33 -13.06
N ILE A 84 12.78 -0.31 -12.32
CA ILE A 84 14.22 -0.05 -12.09
C ILE A 84 14.85 -1.22 -11.32
N ALA A 85 14.19 -1.74 -10.28
CA ALA A 85 14.69 -2.89 -9.53
C ALA A 85 14.94 -4.11 -10.43
N ALA A 86 14.00 -4.42 -11.33
CA ALA A 86 14.11 -5.54 -12.28
C ALA A 86 15.21 -5.33 -13.33
N MET A 87 15.49 -4.07 -13.72
CA MET A 87 16.60 -3.75 -14.62
C MET A 87 17.97 -3.94 -13.95
N LEU A 88 18.08 -3.61 -12.65
CA LEU A 88 19.31 -3.74 -11.89
C LEU A 88 19.59 -5.18 -11.46
N GLN A 89 18.55 -5.90 -11.03
CA GLN A 89 18.65 -7.28 -10.57
C GLN A 89 17.38 -8.06 -10.98
N PRO A 90 17.50 -9.14 -11.76
CA PRO A 90 16.36 -9.99 -12.10
C PRO A 90 15.64 -10.46 -10.83
N LEU A 91 14.34 -10.16 -10.76
CA LEU A 91 13.51 -10.49 -9.61
C LEU A 91 13.07 -11.95 -9.68
N ALA A 92 13.48 -12.76 -8.70
CA ALA A 92 12.93 -14.10 -8.53
C ALA A 92 11.54 -14.00 -7.90
N VAL A 93 10.51 -14.50 -8.60
CA VAL A 93 9.12 -14.43 -8.16
C VAL A 93 8.69 -15.82 -7.68
N GLY A 94 8.35 -15.94 -6.38
CA GLY A 94 7.82 -17.17 -5.81
C GLY A 94 6.31 -17.31 -6.00
N GLU A 95 5.76 -18.50 -5.73
CA GLU A 95 4.32 -18.78 -5.88
C GLU A 95 3.44 -17.82 -5.06
N ALA A 96 3.84 -17.52 -3.82
CA ALA A 96 3.10 -16.59 -2.96
C ALA A 96 3.02 -15.16 -3.53
N ALA A 97 4.03 -14.76 -4.32
CA ALA A 97 4.03 -13.47 -5.01
C ALA A 97 3.08 -13.45 -6.19
N ILE A 98 2.99 -14.56 -6.93
CA ILE A 98 2.03 -14.70 -8.04
C ILE A 98 0.60 -14.72 -7.50
N GLU A 99 0.31 -15.47 -6.43
CA GLU A 99 -1.01 -15.49 -5.78
C GLU A 99 -1.43 -14.07 -5.35
N SER A 100 -0.52 -13.34 -4.70
CA SER A 100 -0.78 -11.97 -4.25
C SER A 100 -0.99 -11.01 -5.42
N LEU A 101 -0.20 -11.14 -6.49
CA LEU A 101 -0.33 -10.30 -7.68
C LEU A 101 -1.67 -10.52 -8.38
N LEU A 102 -2.08 -11.79 -8.55
CA LEU A 102 -3.38 -12.13 -9.15
C LEU A 102 -4.53 -11.55 -8.33
N TRP A 103 -4.50 -11.71 -7.01
CA TRP A 103 -5.52 -11.16 -6.11
C TRP A 103 -5.61 -9.63 -6.22
N LEU A 104 -4.49 -8.93 -6.10
CA LEU A 104 -4.44 -7.46 -6.17
C LEU A 104 -4.87 -6.95 -7.55
N THR A 105 -4.58 -7.70 -8.62
CA THR A 105 -5.03 -7.38 -9.98
C THR A 105 -6.56 -7.47 -10.08
N VAL A 106 -7.15 -8.56 -9.56
CA VAL A 106 -8.62 -8.72 -9.53
C VAL A 106 -9.26 -7.58 -8.75
N LEU A 107 -8.75 -7.25 -7.56
CA LEU A 107 -9.29 -6.13 -6.77
C LEU A 107 -9.16 -4.79 -7.49
N THR A 108 -8.04 -4.55 -8.18
CA THR A 108 -7.84 -3.33 -8.97
C THR A 108 -8.86 -3.24 -10.09
N VAL A 109 -9.12 -4.35 -10.81
CA VAL A 109 -10.15 -4.41 -11.86
C VAL A 109 -11.55 -4.16 -11.28
N LEU A 110 -11.89 -4.78 -10.15
CA LEU A 110 -13.16 -4.57 -9.47
C LEU A 110 -13.34 -3.12 -9.01
N MET A 111 -12.27 -2.49 -8.51
CA MET A 111 -12.30 -1.09 -8.10
C MET A 111 -12.50 -0.16 -9.30
N VAL A 112 -11.81 -0.42 -10.42
CA VAL A 112 -12.02 0.32 -11.67
C VAL A 112 -13.45 0.13 -12.19
N ALA A 113 -13.99 -1.08 -12.13
CA ALA A 113 -15.36 -1.38 -12.53
C ALA A 113 -16.40 -0.64 -11.65
N ALA A 114 -16.21 -0.64 -10.33
CA ALA A 114 -17.05 0.12 -9.40
C ALA A 114 -17.03 1.62 -9.70
N LEU A 115 -15.87 2.16 -10.08
CA LEU A 115 -15.70 3.56 -10.46
C LEU A 115 -16.25 3.88 -11.86
N TRP A 116 -16.49 2.89 -12.71
CA TRP A 116 -16.99 3.07 -14.08
C TRP A 116 -18.40 3.68 -14.09
N SER A 117 -19.26 3.26 -13.15
CA SER A 117 -20.59 3.86 -12.98
C SER A 117 -20.52 5.11 -12.11
N GLY A 118 -20.69 6.28 -12.72
CA GLY A 118 -20.89 7.54 -11.98
C GLY A 118 -19.63 8.16 -11.35
N ARG A 119 -18.44 7.58 -11.55
CA ARG A 119 -17.13 8.09 -11.07
C ARG A 119 -17.08 8.36 -9.56
N ARG A 120 -17.84 7.59 -8.78
CA ARG A 120 -17.97 7.78 -7.33
C ARG A 120 -17.89 6.41 -6.66
N LEU A 121 -17.00 6.30 -5.68
CA LEU A 121 -16.99 5.15 -4.78
C LEU A 121 -17.96 5.43 -3.63
N SER A 122 -18.98 4.60 -3.48
CA SER A 122 -19.87 4.65 -2.33
C SER A 122 -19.16 4.18 -1.05
N ARG A 123 -19.68 4.59 0.11
CA ARG A 123 -19.14 4.14 1.41
C ARG A 123 -19.21 2.62 1.57
N SER A 124 -20.25 1.98 1.05
CA SER A 124 -20.42 0.52 1.07
C SER A 124 -19.36 -0.20 0.23
N GLU A 125 -19.06 0.30 -0.97
CA GLU A 125 -17.99 -0.26 -1.82
C GLU A 125 -16.63 -0.08 -1.16
N GLY A 126 -16.36 1.10 -0.59
CA GLY A 126 -15.12 1.35 0.16
C GLY A 126 -14.95 0.41 1.35
N VAL A 127 -16.01 0.19 2.14
CA VAL A 127 -15.98 -0.77 3.26
C VAL A 127 -15.71 -2.19 2.76
N LEU A 128 -16.32 -2.60 1.65
CA LEU A 128 -16.09 -3.92 1.07
C LEU A 128 -14.61 -4.12 0.69
N PHE A 129 -13.98 -3.15 0.02
CA PHE A 129 -12.56 -3.22 -0.33
C PHE A 129 -11.67 -3.28 0.93
N VAL A 130 -11.93 -2.45 1.94
CA VAL A 130 -11.17 -2.47 3.20
C VAL A 130 -11.31 -3.82 3.90
N CYS A 131 -12.54 -4.34 4.04
CA CYS A 131 -12.78 -5.64 4.66
C CYS A 131 -12.11 -6.79 3.89
N SER A 132 -12.08 -6.72 2.54
CA SER A 132 -11.43 -7.74 1.73
C SER A 132 -9.92 -7.81 1.99
N GLU A 133 -9.25 -6.66 2.11
CA GLU A 133 -7.81 -6.62 2.38
C GLU A 133 -7.47 -6.96 3.83
N LEU A 134 -8.28 -6.53 4.79
CA LEU A 134 -8.12 -6.94 6.19
C LEU A 134 -8.29 -8.45 6.35
N ALA A 135 -9.30 -9.04 5.70
CA ALA A 135 -9.51 -10.48 5.71
C ALA A 135 -8.32 -11.22 5.11
N ARG A 136 -7.79 -10.76 3.98
CA ARG A 136 -6.59 -11.34 3.34
C ARG A 136 -5.37 -11.27 4.25
N TRP A 137 -5.12 -10.13 4.90
CA TRP A 137 -3.99 -9.99 5.82
C TRP A 137 -4.12 -10.92 7.02
N VAL A 138 -5.31 -11.00 7.61
CA VAL A 138 -5.58 -11.92 8.73
C VAL A 138 -5.37 -13.37 8.32
N LEU A 139 -5.91 -13.80 7.18
CA LEU A 139 -5.71 -15.15 6.66
C LEU A 139 -4.24 -15.44 6.35
N GLY A 140 -3.53 -14.47 5.76
CA GLY A 140 -2.09 -14.56 5.50
C GLY A 140 -1.28 -14.72 6.78
N LEU A 141 -1.64 -13.99 7.85
CA LEU A 141 -1.01 -14.13 9.17
C LEU A 141 -1.32 -15.48 9.82
N LEU A 142 -2.57 -15.95 9.72
CA LEU A 142 -2.97 -17.25 10.31
C LEU A 142 -2.27 -18.44 9.64
N ARG A 143 -2.01 -18.39 8.33
CA ARG A 143 -1.21 -19.40 7.60
C ARG A 143 0.25 -19.51 8.06
N ILE A 144 0.74 -18.57 8.89
CA ILE A 144 2.10 -18.60 9.44
C ILE A 144 2.14 -19.38 10.77
N PHE A 145 1.02 -19.38 11.50
CA PHE A 145 0.90 -19.99 12.82
C PHE A 145 0.28 -21.39 12.79
N GLY A 146 -0.19 -21.86 11.62
CA GLY A 146 -0.73 -23.21 11.41
C GLY A 146 0.07 -23.96 10.36
#